data_AF-A0A8C0P5J8-F1
#
_entry.id   AF-A0A8C0P5J8-F1
#
_cell.length_a   1.000
_cell.length_b   1.000
_cell.length_c   1.000
_cell.angle_alpha   90.00
_cell.angle_beta   90.00
_cell.angle_gamma   90.00
#
_symmetry.space_group_name_H-M   'P 1'
#
loop_
_entity.id
_entity.type
_entity.pdbx_description
1 polymer ?
#
loop_
_entity_poly.entity_id
_entity_poly.type
_entity_poly.pdbx_seq_one_letter_code
_entity_poly.pdbx_strand_id
1 'polypeptide(L)'
;MFEAVSQCAVFGGGTHLTVLGQPKASPSVTLFPPSSEELGANKATLVCLISDFYPSGVTVAWKADGSPVTQGVETTKPSKQSNTSTRPAAT
;
A
#
# COMPACT_ATOMS: atom_id res chain seq x y z
N MET A 1 39.28 -37.04 -8.64
CA MET A 1 37.89 -36.74 -8.22
C MET A 1 37.98 -35.70 -7.13
N PHE A 2 37.76 -34.42 -7.45
CA PHE A 2 37.73 -33.33 -6.47
C PHE A 2 36.64 -32.35 -6.92
N GLU A 3 35.69 -32.11 -6.00
CA GLU A 3 34.41 -31.44 -6.17
C GLU A 3 34.52 -29.96 -6.60
N ALA A 4 33.58 -29.49 -7.42
CA ALA A 4 33.41 -28.08 -7.73
C ALA A 4 32.68 -27.38 -6.58
N VAL A 5 33.37 -26.50 -5.85
CA VAL A 5 32.77 -25.72 -4.76
C VAL A 5 31.99 -24.54 -5.36
N SER A 6 30.65 -24.63 -5.35
CA SER A 6 29.79 -23.51 -5.75
C SER A 6 29.69 -22.49 -4.60
N GLN A 7 30.43 -21.39 -4.69
CA GLN A 7 30.26 -20.24 -3.79
C GLN A 7 29.03 -19.44 -4.20
N CYS A 8 27.84 -19.93 -3.81
CA CYS A 8 26.61 -19.18 -3.98
C CYS A 8 26.53 -18.10 -2.89
N ALA A 9 26.63 -16.83 -3.27
CA ALA A 9 26.40 -15.72 -2.36
C ALA A 9 24.89 -15.59 -2.09
N VAL A 10 24.47 -15.75 -0.82
CA VAL A 10 23.07 -15.63 -0.41
C VAL A 10 22.88 -14.31 0.33
N PHE A 11 21.95 -13.48 -0.13
CA PHE A 11 21.48 -12.33 0.65
C PHE A 11 20.50 -12.79 1.74
N GLY A 12 20.70 -12.33 2.97
CA GLY A 12 19.78 -12.60 4.09
C GLY A 12 18.46 -11.81 3.98
N GLY A 13 17.49 -12.13 4.82
CA GLY A 13 16.13 -11.53 4.80
C GLY A 13 16.01 -10.04 5.16
N GLY A 14 17.13 -9.36 5.41
CA GLY A 14 17.15 -7.95 5.80
C GLY A 14 16.67 -7.68 7.23
N THR A 15 16.59 -6.40 7.60
CA THR A 15 16.08 -5.96 8.92
C THR A 15 15.08 -4.83 8.72
N HIS A 16 13.88 -4.99 9.26
CA HIS A 16 12.87 -3.93 9.24
C HIS A 16 13.08 -2.98 10.42
N LEU A 17 13.53 -1.76 10.14
CA LEU A 17 13.69 -0.71 11.14
C LEU A 17 12.43 0.13 11.23
N THR A 18 11.90 0.31 12.44
CA THR A 18 10.78 1.21 12.73
C THR A 18 11.25 2.38 13.59
N VAL A 19 11.04 3.61 13.13
CA VAL A 19 11.39 4.82 13.89
C VAL A 19 10.24 5.19 14.83
N LEU A 20 10.50 5.15 16.13
CA LEU A 20 9.55 5.49 17.19
C LEU A 20 9.71 6.97 17.62
N GLY A 21 8.66 7.54 18.21
CA GLY A 21 8.70 8.89 18.81
C GLY A 21 8.37 10.04 17.87
N GLN A 22 7.82 9.78 16.68
CA GLN A 22 7.30 10.87 15.84
C GLN A 22 5.98 11.42 16.42
N PRO A 23 5.64 12.70 16.17
CA PRO A 23 4.34 13.24 16.55
C PRO A 23 3.19 12.42 15.95
N LYS A 24 2.14 12.19 16.75
CA LYS A 24 0.93 11.53 16.26
C LYS A 24 0.22 12.44 15.26
N ALA A 25 -0.22 11.86 14.15
CA ALA A 25 -0.98 12.55 13.12
C ALA A 25 -2.20 11.72 12.74
N SER A 26 -3.37 12.37 12.71
CA SER A 26 -4.61 11.74 12.28
C SER A 26 -4.61 11.52 10.76
N PRO A 27 -5.22 10.43 10.27
CA PRO A 27 -5.28 10.16 8.84
C PRO A 27 -6.14 11.18 8.10
N SER A 28 -5.65 11.61 6.94
CA SER A 28 -6.43 12.22 5.89
C SER A 28 -7.13 11.11 5.10
N VAL A 29 -8.43 11.26 4.82
CA VAL A 29 -9.22 10.28 4.09
C VAL A 29 -9.86 10.93 2.88
N THR A 30 -9.61 10.36 1.70
CA THR A 30 -10.22 10.78 0.45
C THR A 30 -10.92 9.58 -0.17
N LEU A 31 -12.23 9.71 -0.43
CA LEU A 31 -13.03 8.69 -1.09
C LEU A 31 -13.31 9.12 -2.53
N PHE A 32 -12.90 8.29 -3.49
CA PHE A 32 -13.13 8.52 -4.90
C PHE A 32 -14.36 7.74 -5.37
N PRO A 33 -15.30 8.40 -6.06
CA PRO A 33 -16.44 7.71 -6.68
C PRO A 33 -15.98 6.85 -7.88
N PRO A 34 -16.84 5.94 -8.36
CA PRO A 34 -16.61 5.25 -9.63
C PRO A 34 -16.42 6.25 -10.77
N SER A 35 -15.58 5.91 -11.75
CA SER A 35 -15.41 6.76 -12.92
C SER A 35 -16.62 6.64 -13.86
N SER A 36 -16.87 7.69 -14.64
CA SER A 36 -17.96 7.69 -15.62
C SER A 36 -17.80 6.59 -16.67
N GLU A 37 -16.56 6.32 -17.08
CA GLU A 37 -16.21 5.28 -18.05
C GLU A 37 -16.50 3.88 -17.48
N GLU A 38 -16.21 3.68 -16.21
CA GLU A 38 -16.50 2.41 -15.52
C GLU A 38 -18.01 2.16 -15.41
N LEU A 39 -18.77 3.19 -15.04
CA LEU A 39 -20.23 3.14 -14.96
C LEU A 39 -20.85 2.85 -16.33
N GLY A 40 -20.27 3.40 -17.41
CA GLY A 40 -20.69 3.09 -18.79
C GLY A 40 -20.53 1.60 -19.15
N ALA A 41 -19.63 0.89 -18.49
CA ALA A 41 -19.44 -0.57 -18.62
C ALA A 41 -20.26 -1.39 -17.60
N ASN A 42 -21.22 -0.76 -16.91
CA ASN A 42 -22.05 -1.37 -15.86
C ASN A 42 -21.23 -1.98 -14.71
N LYS A 43 -20.13 -1.33 -14.34
CA LYS A 43 -19.27 -1.67 -13.21
C LYS A 43 -19.12 -0.45 -12.29
N ALA A 44 -18.75 -0.67 -11.03
CA ALA A 44 -18.52 0.40 -10.08
C ALA A 44 -17.45 0.00 -9.06
N THR A 45 -16.42 0.83 -8.94
CA THR A 45 -15.34 0.68 -7.96
C THR A 45 -15.23 1.95 -7.13
N LEU A 46 -15.21 1.80 -5.80
CA LEU A 46 -14.87 2.88 -4.88
C LEU A 46 -13.41 2.75 -4.46
N VAL A 47 -12.71 3.87 -4.38
CA VAL A 47 -11.31 3.89 -3.91
C VAL A 47 -11.20 4.78 -2.68
N CYS A 48 -10.68 4.23 -1.58
CA CYS A 48 -10.38 4.99 -0.36
C CYS A 48 -8.87 5.17 -0.24
N LEU A 49 -8.42 6.42 -0.30
CA LEU A 49 -7.04 6.81 -0.03
C LEU A 49 -6.93 7.32 1.41
N ILE A 50 -5.97 6.77 2.14
CA ILE A 50 -5.65 7.17 3.52
C ILE A 50 -4.20 7.62 3.56
N SER A 51 -3.95 8.87 3.96
CA SER A 51 -2.62 9.49 3.96
C SER A 51 -2.31 10.25 5.26
N ASP A 52 -1.05 10.69 5.40
CA ASP A 52 -0.61 11.66 6.41
C ASP A 52 -0.80 11.25 7.89
N PHE A 53 -0.78 9.94 8.18
CA PHE A 53 -0.96 9.42 9.53
C PHE A 53 0.33 8.87 10.15
N TYR A 54 0.39 8.96 11.48
CA TYR A 54 1.39 8.28 12.31
C TYR A 54 0.80 7.93 13.67
N PRO A 55 1.06 6.72 14.22
CA PRO A 55 1.88 5.62 13.68
C PRO A 55 1.21 4.89 12.51
N SER A 56 1.94 3.98 11.84
CA SER A 56 1.51 3.28 10.62
C SER A 56 0.36 2.27 10.79
N GLY A 57 -0.23 2.15 12.00
CA GLY A 57 -1.29 1.21 12.28
C GLY A 57 -2.67 1.81 11.99
N VAL A 58 -3.30 1.40 10.90
CA VAL A 58 -4.69 1.75 10.56
C VAL A 58 -5.46 0.51 10.13
N THR A 59 -6.76 0.51 10.40
CA THR A 59 -7.70 -0.53 9.97
C THR A 59 -8.78 0.12 9.14
N VAL A 60 -9.09 -0.47 7.99
CA VAL A 60 -10.11 0.01 7.06
C VAL A 60 -11.29 -0.96 7.08
N ALA A 61 -12.50 -0.42 7.16
CA ALA A 61 -13.73 -1.18 7.11
C ALA A 61 -14.71 -0.47 6.18
N TRP A 62 -15.33 -1.25 5.29
CA TRP A 62 -16.32 -0.75 4.34
C TRP A 62 -17.72 -1.05 4.84
N LYS A 63 -18.67 -0.17 4.51
CA LYS A 63 -20.09 -0.35 4.79
C LYS A 63 -20.91 -0.06 3.57
N ALA A 64 -21.93 -0.88 3.33
CA ALA A 64 -23.01 -0.60 2.39
C ALA A 64 -24.29 -0.41 3.23
N ASP A 65 -24.93 0.75 3.10
CA ASP A 65 -26.17 1.09 3.82
C ASP A 65 -26.08 0.85 5.34
N GLY A 66 -24.92 1.16 5.92
CA GLY A 66 -24.64 1.00 7.35
C GLY A 66 -24.19 -0.41 7.76
N SER A 67 -24.32 -1.41 6.89
CA SER A 67 -23.92 -2.80 7.15
C SER A 67 -22.46 -3.05 6.72
N PRO A 68 -21.63 -3.72 7.53
CA PRO A 68 -20.24 -4.05 7.16
C PRO A 68 -20.16 -4.93 5.91
N VAL A 69 -19.21 -4.63 5.02
CA VAL A 69 -18.93 -5.41 3.80
C VAL A 69 -17.45 -5.78 3.75
N THR A 70 -17.18 -7.03 3.38
CA THR A 70 -15.83 -7.58 3.19
C THR A 70 -15.63 -8.23 1.82
N GLN A 71 -16.72 -8.59 1.13
CA GLN A 71 -16.65 -9.21 -0.19
C GLN A 71 -16.29 -8.16 -1.25
N GLY A 72 -15.31 -8.47 -2.11
CA GLY A 72 -14.83 -7.54 -3.15
C GLY A 72 -14.03 -6.34 -2.62
N VAL A 73 -13.62 -6.38 -1.35
CA VAL A 73 -12.79 -5.35 -0.73
C VAL A 73 -11.32 -5.76 -0.81
N GLU A 74 -10.52 -4.92 -1.46
CA GLU A 74 -9.07 -5.03 -1.45
C GLU A 74 -8.49 -3.91 -0.58
N THR A 75 -7.55 -4.24 0.30
CA THR A 75 -6.90 -3.27 1.19
C THR A 75 -5.39 -3.48 1.20
N THR A 76 -4.65 -2.43 0.85
CA THR A 76 -3.19 -2.46 0.88
C THR A 76 -2.67 -2.20 2.29
N LYS A 77 -1.47 -2.72 2.58
CA LYS A 77 -0.78 -2.38 3.82
C LYS A 77 -0.29 -0.93 3.74
N PRO A 78 -0.44 -0.14 4.83
CA PRO A 78 0.20 1.16 4.95
C PRO A 78 1.68 1.12 4.58
N SER A 79 2.09 2.05 3.73
CA SER A 79 3.50 2.22 3.34
C SER A 79 3.87 3.69 3.39
N LYS A 80 5.11 3.98 3.78
CA LYS A 80 5.66 5.33 3.64
C LYS A 80 6.11 5.50 2.19
N GLN A 81 5.41 6.35 1.44
CA GLN A 81 5.78 6.66 0.06
C GLN A 81 6.81 7.77 0.03
N SER A 82 8.01 7.45 -0.46
CA SER A 82 9.06 8.43 -0.79
C SER A 82 8.77 8.97 -2.19
N ASN A 83 8.47 10.27 -2.32
CA ASN A 83 8.36 10.91 -3.63
C ASN A 83 9.75 11.16 -4.23
N THR A 84 10.47 10.12 -4.64
CA THR A 84 11.66 10.26 -5.48
C THR A 84 11.22 10.17 -6.93
N SER A 85 11.00 11.33 -7.56
CA SER A 85 10.83 11.42 -9.01
C SER A 85 12.14 11.00 -9.69
N THR A 86 12.30 9.71 -9.96
CA THR A 86 13.41 9.20 -10.76
C THR A 86 13.16 9.55 -12.22
N ARG A 87 13.83 10.61 -12.68
CA ARG A 87 14.03 10.87 -14.11
C ARG A 87 14.69 9.62 -14.70
N PRO A 88 14.05 8.88 -15.63
CA PRO A 88 14.72 7.75 -16.26
C PRO A 88 15.97 8.27 -16.97
N ALA A 89 17.11 7.68 -16.64
CA ALA A 89 18.33 7.88 -17.40
C ALA A 89 18.09 7.27 -18.79
N ALA A 90 18.19 8.09 -19.83
CA ALA A 90 18.28 7.61 -21.20
C ALA A 90 19.66 6.96 -21.39
N THR A 91 19.66 5.72 -21.85
CA THR A 91 20.79 5.08 -22.55
C THR A 91 20.25 4.55 -23.87
#